data_AF-A0A8T5EH04-F1
#
_entry.id   AF-A0A8T5EH04-F1
#
_cell.length_a   1.000
_cell.length_b   1.000
_cell.length_c   1.000
_cell.angle_alpha   90.00
_cell.angle_beta   90.00
_cell.angle_gamma   90.00
#
_symmetry.space_group_name_H-M   'P 1'
#
loop_
_entity.id
_entity.type
_entity.pdbx_description
1 polymer ?
#
loop_
_entity_poly.entity_id
_entity_poly.type
_entity_poly.pdbx_seq_one_letter_code
_entity_poly.pdbx_strand_id
1 'polypeptide(L)'
;MSIDIDLSSEFIEPMLKPNLDRFVLFPIKHDDIWEMYKMEQASFWTAEEIDLAQDLKDWKTLSDGEKHFLKHVLAFFAASDGIVNENLITNFADEVQWAEARAFYGFQIMMENVHAETYSLLIDTYIEDPKEKDHLFKALETVPSVKKKGEWALRWLSRKKGN
;
A
#
# COMPACT_ATOMS: atom_id res chain seq x y z
N MET A 1 -42.85 26.95 12.83
CA MET A 1 -41.64 26.83 13.66
C MET A 1 -40.56 26.33 12.72
N SER A 2 -39.77 27.24 12.13
CA SER A 2 -38.62 26.83 11.31
C SER A 2 -37.52 26.36 12.23
N ILE A 3 -36.97 25.18 11.94
CA ILE A 3 -35.75 24.68 12.59
C ILE A 3 -34.60 25.32 11.82
N ASP A 4 -33.97 26.33 12.41
CA ASP A 4 -32.71 26.86 11.91
C ASP A 4 -31.62 25.82 12.22
N ILE A 5 -31.26 25.02 11.21
CA ILE A 5 -30.10 24.13 11.29
C ILE A 5 -28.88 25.01 11.06
N ASP A 6 -28.11 25.24 12.12
CA ASP A 6 -26.82 25.93 12.04
C ASP A 6 -25.81 25.02 11.33
N LEU A 7 -25.61 25.26 10.03
CA LEU A 7 -24.60 24.60 9.21
C LEU A 7 -23.20 25.22 9.38
N SER A 8 -23.01 26.21 10.28
CA SER A 8 -21.74 26.91 10.46
C SER A 8 -20.74 26.20 11.37
N SER A 9 -21.18 25.23 12.18
CA SER A 9 -20.27 24.38 12.94
C SER A 9 -19.70 23.30 12.02
N GLU A 10 -18.49 23.48 11.52
CA GLU A 10 -17.74 22.39 10.89
C GLU A 10 -17.65 21.22 11.88
N PHE A 11 -18.18 20.06 11.48
CA PHE A 11 -17.96 18.83 12.23
C PHE A 11 -16.46 18.52 12.20
N ILE A 12 -15.82 18.63 13.36
CA ILE A 12 -14.40 18.30 13.50
C ILE A 12 -14.29 16.80 13.77
N GLU A 13 -13.83 16.06 12.76
CA GLU A 13 -13.55 14.62 12.88
C GLU A 13 -12.55 14.36 14.03
N PRO A 14 -12.96 13.65 15.10
CA PRO A 14 -12.11 13.45 16.27
C PRO A 14 -10.77 12.79 15.97
N MET A 15 -10.71 11.89 14.99
CA MET A 15 -9.48 11.21 14.57
C MET A 15 -8.44 12.15 13.95
N LEU A 16 -8.89 13.27 13.37
CA LEU A 16 -8.03 14.24 12.67
C LEU A 16 -7.66 15.44 13.56
N LYS A 17 -8.25 15.55 14.75
CA LYS A 17 -8.01 16.67 15.66
C LYS A 17 -6.60 16.57 16.28
N PRO A 18 -5.72 17.56 16.09
CA PRO A 18 -4.38 17.54 16.68
C PRO A 18 -4.42 17.34 18.19
N ASN A 19 -3.66 16.37 18.68
CA ASN A 19 -3.54 16.04 20.10
C ASN A 19 -2.12 15.60 20.45
N LEU A 20 -1.61 16.01 21.61
CA LEU A 20 -0.31 15.57 22.14
C LEU A 20 -0.33 14.12 22.63
N ASP A 21 -1.50 13.58 22.97
CA ASP A 21 -1.64 12.18 23.39
C ASP A 21 -1.21 11.20 22.28
N ARG A 22 -1.14 11.65 21.01
CA ARG A 22 -0.66 10.85 19.87
C ARG A 22 0.74 10.26 20.05
N PHE A 23 1.53 10.81 20.97
CA PHE A 23 2.89 10.38 21.27
C PHE A 23 2.99 9.33 22.39
N VAL A 24 1.88 9.02 23.07
CA VAL A 24 1.83 8.06 24.18
C VAL A 24 0.72 7.04 23.89
N LEU A 25 1.09 5.77 23.80
CA LEU A 25 0.14 4.72 23.45
C LEU A 25 -0.86 4.40 24.57
N PHE A 26 -0.44 4.47 25.83
CA PHE A 26 -1.28 4.08 26.96
C PHE A 26 -1.86 5.30 27.70
N PRO A 27 -3.10 5.20 28.22
CA PRO A 27 -4.02 4.05 28.10
C PRO A 27 -4.70 3.99 26.72
N ILE A 28 -4.92 2.76 26.21
CA ILE A 28 -5.66 2.53 24.96
C ILE A 28 -7.06 3.14 25.07
N LYS A 29 -7.47 3.85 24.02
CA LYS A 29 -8.78 4.51 23.88
C LYS A 29 -9.65 3.83 22.83
N HIS A 30 -9.02 3.24 21.82
CA HIS A 30 -9.69 2.59 20.69
C HIS A 30 -9.27 1.11 20.62
N ASP A 31 -9.93 0.27 21.45
CA ASP A 31 -9.62 -1.16 21.53
C ASP A 31 -9.87 -1.91 20.22
N ASP A 32 -10.88 -1.49 19.45
CA ASP A 32 -11.21 -2.01 18.13
C ASP A 32 -10.07 -1.81 17.12
N ILE A 33 -9.50 -0.59 17.07
CA ILE A 33 -8.35 -0.28 16.22
C ILE A 33 -7.09 -0.99 16.71
N TRP A 34 -6.91 -1.05 18.03
CA TRP A 34 -5.77 -1.74 18.62
C TRP A 34 -5.79 -3.24 18.33
N GLU A 35 -6.97 -3.86 18.36
CA GLU A 35 -7.16 -5.27 17.98
C GLU A 35 -6.78 -5.51 16.51
N MET A 36 -7.17 -4.62 15.59
CA MET A 36 -6.75 -4.69 14.19
C MET A 36 -5.22 -4.62 14.04
N TYR A 37 -4.55 -3.73 14.77
CA TYR A 37 -3.09 -3.67 14.78
C TYR A 37 -2.47 -4.97 15.30
N LYS A 38 -3.05 -5.57 16.34
CA LYS A 38 -2.58 -6.86 16.86
C LYS A 38 -2.80 -8.02 15.90
N MET A 39 -3.90 -8.02 15.17
CA MET A 39 -4.14 -9.00 14.11
C MET A 39 -3.11 -8.86 12.97
N GLU A 40 -2.82 -7.63 12.56
CA GLU A 40 -1.81 -7.35 11.53
C GLU A 40 -0.42 -7.79 11.99
N GLN A 41 -0.05 -7.43 13.22
CA GLN A 41 1.21 -7.84 13.85
C GLN A 41 1.34 -9.37 13.94
N ALA A 42 0.26 -10.09 14.25
CA ALA A 42 0.24 -11.55 14.30
C ALA A 42 0.37 -12.20 12.93
N SER A 43 0.17 -11.44 11.85
CA SER A 43 0.26 -11.88 10.45
C SER A 43 1.59 -11.50 9.80
N PHE A 44 2.59 -11.11 10.60
CA PHE A 44 3.93 -10.78 10.11
C PHE A 44 4.54 -11.95 9.33
N TRP A 45 5.21 -11.62 8.23
CA TRP A 45 6.02 -12.54 7.42
C TRP A 45 7.16 -11.78 6.75
N THR A 46 8.22 -12.49 6.33
CA THR A 46 9.32 -11.92 5.52
C THR A 46 9.43 -12.55 4.15
N ALA A 47 10.03 -11.83 3.20
CA ALA A 47 10.17 -12.29 1.81
C ALA A 47 10.96 -13.62 1.72
N GLU A 48 11.90 -13.86 2.64
CA GLU A 48 12.69 -15.09 2.71
C GLU A 48 11.88 -16.34 3.09
N GLU A 49 10.68 -16.19 3.64
CA GLU A 49 9.79 -17.32 3.94
C GLU A 49 9.22 -17.96 2.66
N ILE A 50 9.36 -17.30 1.50
CA ILE A 50 8.84 -17.76 0.21
C ILE A 50 9.93 -18.53 -0.55
N ASP A 51 9.78 -19.85 -0.67
CA ASP A 51 10.65 -20.70 -1.50
C ASP A 51 10.18 -20.71 -2.96
N LEU A 52 10.98 -20.12 -3.85
CA LEU A 52 10.71 -20.02 -5.29
C LEU A 52 11.42 -21.09 -6.14
N ALA A 53 12.12 -22.04 -5.52
CA ALA A 53 12.95 -23.00 -6.25
C ALA A 53 12.13 -23.92 -7.17
N GLN A 54 10.91 -24.27 -6.75
CA GLN A 54 10.03 -25.13 -7.52
C GLN A 54 9.30 -24.34 -8.63
N ASP A 55 8.93 -23.08 -8.35
CA ASP A 55 8.22 -22.19 -9.28
C ASP A 55 8.97 -21.98 -10.59
N LEU A 56 10.31 -21.96 -10.57
CA LEU A 56 11.13 -21.87 -11.79
C LEU A 56 10.91 -23.04 -12.76
N LYS A 57 10.55 -24.22 -12.25
CA LYS A 57 10.24 -25.38 -13.11
C LYS A 57 8.88 -25.19 -13.76
N ASP A 58 7.89 -24.78 -12.97
CA ASP A 58 6.52 -24.58 -13.44
C ASP A 58 6.47 -23.41 -14.44
N TRP A 59 7.19 -22.32 -14.16
CA TRP A 59 7.36 -21.19 -15.06
C TRP A 59 7.80 -21.61 -16.46
N LYS A 60 8.72 -22.57 -16.59
CA LYS A 60 9.19 -23.06 -17.89
C LYS A 60 8.11 -23.80 -18.66
N THR A 61 7.15 -24.42 -17.98
CA THR A 61 6.04 -25.17 -18.58
C THR A 61 4.88 -24.30 -19.04
N LEU A 62 4.80 -23.06 -18.54
CA LEU A 62 3.73 -22.13 -18.92
C LEU A 62 3.81 -21.72 -20.40
N SER A 63 2.63 -21.55 -20.98
CA SER A 63 2.47 -20.97 -22.31
C SER A 63 2.90 -19.49 -22.34
N ASP A 64 3.16 -18.98 -23.54
CA ASP A 64 3.53 -17.57 -23.71
C ASP A 64 2.42 -16.61 -23.26
N GLY A 65 1.15 -17.02 -23.41
CA GLY A 65 0.00 -16.25 -22.93
C GLY A 65 -0.08 -16.16 -21.41
N GLU A 66 0.16 -17.26 -20.70
CA GLU A 66 0.20 -17.29 -19.23
C GLU A 66 1.37 -16.49 -18.69
N LYS A 67 2.57 -16.64 -19.28
CA LYS A 67 3.74 -15.83 -18.93
C LYS A 67 3.48 -14.35 -19.17
N HIS A 68 2.90 -13.99 -20.32
CA HIS A 68 2.56 -12.61 -20.62
C HIS A 68 1.63 -12.01 -19.56
N PHE A 69 0.58 -12.74 -19.18
CA PHE A 69 -0.36 -12.33 -18.14
C PHE A 69 0.35 -12.13 -16.79
N LEU A 70 1.08 -13.13 -16.31
CA LEU A 70 1.77 -13.07 -15.02
C LEU A 70 2.81 -11.95 -14.95
N LYS A 71 3.62 -11.75 -16.01
CA LYS A 71 4.58 -10.64 -16.07
C LYS A 71 3.90 -9.29 -15.87
N HIS A 72 2.76 -9.05 -16.54
CA HIS A 72 2.06 -7.77 -16.44
C HIS A 72 1.36 -7.59 -15.09
N VAL A 73 0.89 -8.67 -14.47
CA VAL A 73 0.34 -8.63 -13.11
C VAL A 73 1.43 -8.29 -12.08
N LEU A 74 2.58 -8.96 -12.16
CA LEU A 74 3.73 -8.68 -11.29
C LEU A 74 4.24 -7.24 -11.46
N ALA A 75 4.34 -6.77 -12.70
CA ALA A 75 4.76 -5.40 -12.99
C ALA A 75 3.79 -4.34 -12.45
N PHE A 76 2.48 -4.63 -12.44
CA PHE A 76 1.50 -3.77 -11.77
C PHE A 76 1.75 -3.71 -10.27
N PHE A 77 1.92 -4.87 -9.61
CA PHE A 77 2.07 -4.94 -8.15
C PHE A 77 3.39 -4.31 -7.66
N ALA A 78 4.50 -4.59 -8.35
CA ALA A 78 5.80 -4.00 -8.03
C ALA A 78 5.78 -2.45 -8.04
N ALA A 79 4.91 -1.84 -8.86
CA ALA A 79 4.73 -0.40 -8.89
C ALA A 79 3.64 0.10 -7.93
N SER A 80 2.57 -0.69 -7.69
CA SER A 80 1.42 -0.24 -6.90
C SER A 80 1.75 -0.07 -5.42
N ASP A 81 2.56 -0.97 -4.86
CA ASP A 81 2.85 -0.96 -3.42
C ASP A 81 3.63 0.30 -3.04
N GLY A 82 4.53 0.76 -3.92
CA GLY A 82 5.21 2.05 -3.75
C GLY A 82 4.24 3.24 -3.74
N ILE A 83 3.19 3.23 -4.56
CA ILE A 83 2.17 4.29 -4.57
C ILE A 83 1.33 4.24 -3.29
N VAL A 84 0.94 3.05 -2.83
CA VAL A 84 0.19 2.90 -1.57
C VAL A 84 1.03 3.39 -0.40
N ASN A 85 2.31 3.00 -0.35
CA ASN A 85 3.22 3.37 0.71
C ASN A 85 3.42 4.90 0.80
N GLU A 86 3.61 5.56 -0.35
CA GLU A 86 3.71 7.03 -0.41
C GLU A 86 2.46 7.70 0.18
N ASN A 87 1.26 7.18 -0.10
CA ASN A 87 0.02 7.72 0.47
C ASN A 87 -0.08 7.50 1.98
N LEU A 88 0.32 6.31 2.46
CA LEU A 88 0.31 6.00 3.89
C LEU A 88 1.25 6.93 4.66
N ILE A 89 2.47 7.12 4.16
CA ILE A 89 3.49 7.97 4.79
C ILE A 89 3.09 9.44 4.74
N THR A 90 2.73 9.93 3.56
CA THR A 90 2.57 11.38 3.34
C THR A 90 1.18 11.90 3.63
N ASN A 91 0.14 11.06 3.70
CA ASN A 91 -1.23 11.50 3.97
C ASN A 91 -1.80 10.83 5.23
N PHE A 92 -2.16 9.56 5.18
CA PHE A 92 -2.94 8.94 6.27
C PHE A 92 -2.22 8.94 7.61
N ALA A 93 -0.95 8.51 7.65
CA ALA A 93 -0.16 8.51 8.88
C ALA A 93 0.26 9.91 9.34
N ASP A 94 0.14 10.95 8.50
CA ASP A 94 0.36 12.34 8.91
C ASP A 94 -0.92 12.96 9.51
N GLU A 95 -2.05 12.74 8.85
CA GLU A 95 -3.35 13.32 9.20
C GLU A 95 -3.97 12.71 10.46
N VAL A 96 -3.85 11.39 10.64
CA VAL A 96 -4.46 10.67 11.76
C VAL A 96 -3.70 10.90 13.07
N GLN A 97 -4.44 11.27 14.11
CA GLN A 97 -3.89 11.67 15.41
C GLN A 97 -4.03 10.60 16.50
N TRP A 98 -4.82 9.55 16.30
CA TRP A 98 -4.94 8.45 17.27
C TRP A 98 -3.70 7.55 17.23
N ALA A 99 -3.13 7.26 18.41
CA ALA A 99 -1.88 6.51 18.52
C ALA A 99 -2.03 5.06 18.02
N GLU A 100 -3.18 4.44 18.27
CA GLU A 100 -3.51 3.07 17.85
C GLU A 100 -3.58 2.94 16.33
N ALA A 101 -4.23 3.90 15.66
CA ALA A 101 -4.33 3.92 14.20
C ALA A 101 -2.98 4.22 13.55
N ARG A 102 -2.16 5.08 14.16
CA ARG A 102 -0.78 5.32 13.69
C ARG A 102 0.11 4.09 13.86
N ALA A 103 -0.10 3.30 14.91
CA ALA A 103 0.59 2.02 15.09
C ALA A 103 0.21 1.02 13.99
N PHE A 104 -1.08 0.94 13.65
CA PHE A 104 -1.58 0.16 12.51
C PHE A 104 -0.90 0.61 11.21
N TYR A 105 -1.01 1.89 10.84
CA TYR A 105 -0.38 2.38 9.60
C TYR A 105 1.14 2.21 9.59
N GLY A 106 1.82 2.32 10.72
CA GLY A 106 3.25 2.05 10.82
C GLY A 106 3.60 0.60 10.47
N PHE A 107 2.76 -0.36 10.88
CA PHE A 107 2.93 -1.76 10.52
C PHE A 107 2.57 -2.02 9.06
N GLN A 108 1.48 -1.43 8.58
CA GLN A 108 1.09 -1.51 7.17
C GLN A 108 2.19 -1.00 6.25
N ILE A 109 2.79 0.16 6.53
CA ILE A 109 3.92 0.72 5.78
C ILE A 109 5.09 -0.25 5.71
N MET A 110 5.38 -0.94 6.82
CA MET A 110 6.44 -1.94 6.88
C MET A 110 6.10 -3.16 6.04
N MET A 111 4.87 -3.67 6.11
CA MET A 111 4.43 -4.81 5.30
C MET A 111 4.36 -4.49 3.81
N GLU A 112 3.98 -3.26 3.41
CA GLU A 112 4.03 -2.85 2.00
C GLU A 112 5.47 -2.82 1.45
N ASN A 113 6.48 -2.59 2.30
CA ASN A 113 7.87 -2.76 1.86
C ASN A 113 8.23 -4.24 1.64
N VAL A 114 7.75 -5.15 2.50
CA VAL A 114 7.92 -6.60 2.32
C VAL A 114 7.21 -7.08 1.05
N HIS A 115 6.02 -6.54 0.75
CA HIS A 115 5.30 -6.81 -0.50
C HIS A 115 6.11 -6.36 -1.73
N ALA A 116 6.59 -5.11 -1.72
CA ALA A 116 7.39 -4.55 -2.81
C ALA A 116 8.68 -5.35 -3.06
N GLU A 117 9.36 -5.79 -2.00
CA GLU A 117 10.52 -6.68 -2.07
C GLU A 117 10.13 -8.03 -2.70
N THR A 118 9.05 -8.64 -2.22
CA THR A 118 8.57 -9.93 -2.72
C THR A 118 8.25 -9.89 -4.21
N TYR A 119 7.52 -8.89 -4.69
CA TYR A 119 7.24 -8.75 -6.11
C TYR A 119 8.50 -8.49 -6.94
N SER A 120 9.46 -7.76 -6.38
CA SER A 120 10.76 -7.54 -7.03
C SER A 120 11.56 -8.83 -7.16
N LEU A 121 11.56 -9.67 -6.12
CA LEU A 121 12.19 -11.00 -6.15
C LEU A 121 11.52 -11.94 -7.15
N LEU A 122 10.18 -11.94 -7.23
CA LEU A 122 9.45 -12.73 -8.22
C LEU A 122 9.81 -12.31 -9.65
N ILE A 123 9.88 -11.00 -9.92
CA ILE A 123 10.31 -10.47 -11.21
C ILE A 123 11.76 -10.88 -11.51
N ASP A 124 12.66 -10.72 -10.54
CA ASP A 124 14.07 -11.06 -10.71
C ASP A 124 14.30 -12.55 -10.97
N THR A 125 13.48 -13.40 -10.34
CA THR A 125 13.51 -14.85 -10.45
C THR A 125 12.96 -15.34 -11.80
N TYR A 126 11.79 -14.87 -12.22
CA TYR A 126 11.09 -15.44 -13.39
C TYR A 126 11.52 -14.87 -14.73
N ILE A 127 11.93 -13.61 -14.78
CA ILE A 127 12.34 -12.96 -16.03
C ILE A 127 13.86 -13.04 -16.10
N GLU A 128 14.43 -13.62 -17.14
CA GLU A 128 15.90 -13.70 -17.28
C GLU A 128 16.46 -12.51 -18.06
N ASP A 129 15.71 -11.98 -19.04
CA ASP A 129 16.15 -10.87 -19.89
C ASP A 129 16.19 -9.54 -19.10
N PRO A 130 17.38 -8.93 -18.91
CA PRO A 130 17.50 -7.66 -18.20
C PRO A 130 16.70 -6.52 -18.82
N LYS A 131 16.51 -6.54 -20.15
CA LYS A 131 15.71 -5.50 -20.83
C LYS A 131 14.23 -5.64 -20.51
N GLU A 132 13.74 -6.88 -20.44
CA GLU A 132 12.37 -7.16 -20.05
C GLU A 132 12.15 -6.82 -18.56
N LYS A 133 13.11 -7.12 -17.67
CA LYS A 133 13.06 -6.67 -16.27
C LYS A 133 12.93 -5.15 -16.17
N ASP A 134 13.80 -4.40 -16.84
CA ASP A 134 13.78 -2.93 -16.80
C ASP A 134 12.44 -2.39 -17.34
N HIS A 135 11.91 -3.00 -18.39
CA HIS A 135 10.58 -2.66 -18.92
C HIS A 135 9.47 -2.86 -17.87
N LEU A 136 9.48 -3.98 -17.14
CA LEU A 136 8.47 -4.31 -16.13
C LEU A 136 8.61 -3.47 -14.85
N PHE A 137 9.83 -3.19 -14.39
CA PHE A 137 10.06 -2.28 -13.26
C PHE A 137 9.64 -0.83 -13.57
N LYS A 138 9.66 -0.44 -14.85
CA LYS A 138 9.17 0.87 -15.31
C LYS A 138 7.72 0.82 -15.81
N ALA A 139 6.91 -0.13 -15.35
CA ALA A 139 5.54 -0.34 -15.84
C ALA A 139 4.62 0.88 -15.77
N LEU A 140 4.86 1.82 -14.84
CA LEU A 140 4.13 3.10 -14.80
C LEU A 140 4.35 3.95 -16.05
N GLU A 141 5.46 3.79 -16.75
CA GLU A 141 5.79 4.50 -17.98
C GLU A 141 5.60 3.62 -19.22
N THR A 142 5.88 2.33 -19.10
CA THR A 142 6.02 1.41 -20.22
C THR A 142 4.76 0.59 -20.51
N VAL A 143 3.89 0.37 -19.51
CA VAL A 143 2.68 -0.45 -19.64
C VAL A 143 1.42 0.44 -19.53
N PRO A 144 0.66 0.66 -20.63
CA PRO A 144 -0.45 1.63 -20.64
C PRO A 144 -1.55 1.36 -19.61
N SER A 145 -1.86 0.10 -19.31
CA SER A 145 -2.87 -0.26 -18.31
C SER A 145 -2.41 0.07 -16.88
N VAL A 146 -1.13 -0.18 -16.57
CA VAL A 146 -0.51 0.15 -15.28
C VAL A 146 -0.40 1.66 -15.13
N LYS A 147 0.06 2.36 -16.17
CA LYS A 147 0.11 3.82 -16.21
C LYS A 147 -1.23 4.47 -15.87
N LYS A 148 -2.32 4.05 -16.51
CA LYS A 148 -3.67 4.61 -16.24
C LYS A 148 -4.11 4.40 -14.79
N LYS A 149 -3.81 3.24 -14.20
CA LYS A 149 -4.12 2.96 -12.78
C LYS A 149 -3.24 3.79 -11.85
N GLY A 150 -1.94 3.91 -12.15
CA GLY A 150 -1.01 4.75 -11.39
C GLY A 150 -1.41 6.22 -11.42
N GLU A 151 -1.72 6.77 -12.59
CA GLU A 151 -2.24 8.13 -12.74
C GLU A 151 -3.54 8.35 -11.97
N TRP A 152 -4.42 7.34 -11.91
CA TRP A 152 -5.62 7.43 -11.08
C TRP A 152 -5.29 7.50 -9.59
N ALA A 153 -4.39 6.64 -9.11
CA ALA A 153 -4.00 6.64 -7.70
C ALA A 153 -3.29 7.94 -7.31
N LEU A 154 -2.31 8.39 -8.11
CA LEU A 154 -1.54 9.62 -7.88
C LEU A 154 -2.41 10.87 -7.79
N ARG A 155 -3.58 10.92 -8.47
CA ARG A 155 -4.53 12.02 -8.31
C ARG A 155 -5.06 12.12 -6.88
N TRP A 156 -5.35 10.99 -6.25
CA TRP A 156 -5.84 10.94 -4.86
C TRP A 156 -4.74 11.21 -3.83
N LEU A 157 -3.48 10.90 -4.16
CA LEU A 157 -2.34 11.25 -3.32
C LEU A 157 -2.07 12.76 -3.30
N SER A 158 -2.35 13.45 -4.41
CA SER A 158 -2.04 14.86 -4.52
C SER A 158 -2.91 15.69 -3.55
N ARG A 159 -2.29 16.29 -2.54
CA ARG A 159 -2.92 17.20 -1.57
C ARG A 159 -3.49 18.49 -2.18
N LYS A 160 -3.54 18.63 -3.52
CA LYS A 160 -4.27 19.73 -4.15
C LYS A 160 -5.75 19.53 -3.81
N LYS A 161 -6.14 20.23 -2.74
CA LYS A 161 -7.49 20.40 -2.22
C LYS A 161 -8.51 20.17 -3.33
N GLY A 162 -9.44 19.25 -3.07
CA GLY A 162 -10.75 19.34 -3.68
C GLY A 162 -11.31 20.74 -3.38
N ASN A 163 -11.09 21.66 -4.31
CA ASN A 163 -11.78 22.93 -4.41
C ASN A 163 -12.86 22.77 -5.47
#